data_AF-A0A2H6N563-F1
#
_entry.id   AF-A0A2H6N563-F1
#
_cell.length_a   1.000
_cell.length_b   1.000
_cell.length_c   1.000
_cell.angle_alpha   90.00
_cell.angle_beta   90.00
_cell.angle_gamma   90.00
#
_symmetry.space_group_name_H-M   'P 1'
#
loop_
_entity.id
_entity.type
_entity.pdbx_description
1 polymer ?
#
loop_
_entity_poly.entity_id
_entity_poly.type
_entity_poly.pdbx_seq_one_letter_code
_entity_poly.pdbx_strand_id
1 'polypeptide(L)'
;MKAYIHRIIISYTAKRNKERWKQQNTLQEEIKNLETQLQKTPQNTKFKEQLTLTKHKRNILEQEEMVKNLKAAKQSFFEQANKLGRWLAHRLKKREKKE
;
A
#
# COMPACT_ATOMS: atom_id res chain seq x y z
N MET A 1 17.21 17.30 16.39
CA MET A 1 16.38 16.10 16.64
C MET A 1 15.45 15.72 15.49
N LYS A 2 14.66 16.64 14.89
CA LYS A 2 13.69 16.33 13.81
C LYS A 2 14.29 15.53 12.63
N ALA A 3 15.45 15.94 12.12
CA ALA A 3 16.13 15.26 11.02
C ALA A 3 16.60 13.83 11.34
N TYR A 4 17.07 13.59 12.56
CA TYR A 4 17.52 12.26 13.02
C TYR A 4 16.36 11.27 13.11
N ILE A 5 15.25 11.69 13.73
CA ILE A 5 14.02 10.88 13.82
C ILE A 5 13.49 10.57 12.41
N HIS A 6 13.50 11.57 11.52
CA HIS A 6 13.08 11.38 10.13
C HIS A 6 13.94 10.34 9.41
N ARG A 7 15.26 10.36 9.59
CA ARG A 7 16.17 9.36 9.03
C ARG A 7 15.86 7.95 9.52
N ILE A 8 15.55 7.79 10.81
CA ILE A 8 15.16 6.49 11.40
C ILE A 8 13.85 5.99 10.77
N ILE A 9 12.86 6.87 10.61
CA ILE A 9 11.58 6.50 9.99
C ILE A 9 11.79 6.06 8.54
N ILE A 10 12.62 6.78 7.78
CA ILE A 10 12.93 6.42 6.38
C ILE A 10 13.63 5.06 6.32
N SER A 11 14.67 4.82 7.13
CA SER A 11 15.39 3.55 7.09
C SER A 11 14.50 2.37 7.51
N TYR A 12 13.69 2.56 8.55
CA TYR A 12 12.72 1.57 9.01
C TYR A 12 11.68 1.24 7.94
N THR A 13 11.08 2.26 7.32
CA THR A 13 10.05 2.07 6.27
C THR A 13 10.63 1.43 5.01
N ALA A 14 11.84 1.81 4.60
CA ALA A 14 12.54 1.19 3.48
C ALA A 14 12.81 -0.31 3.72
N LYS A 15 13.29 -0.67 4.93
CA LYS A 15 13.51 -2.07 5.32
C LYS A 15 12.21 -2.87 5.27
N ARG A 16 11.15 -2.34 5.90
CA ARG A 16 9.82 -2.98 5.93
C ARG A 16 9.25 -3.19 4.52
N ASN A 17 9.40 -2.21 3.63
CA ASN A 17 8.95 -2.34 2.24
C ASN A 17 9.73 -3.43 1.49
N LYS A 18 11.05 -3.51 1.70
CA LYS A 18 11.89 -4.56 1.11
C LYS A 18 11.47 -5.97 1.57
N GLU A 19 11.19 -6.13 2.86
CA GLU A 19 10.72 -7.40 3.43
C GLU A 19 9.36 -7.80 2.86
N ARG A 20 8.42 -6.86 2.76
CA ARG A 20 7.10 -7.09 2.15
C ARG A 20 7.19 -7.50 0.68
N TRP A 21 8.03 -6.80 -0.09
CA TRP A 21 8.23 -7.12 -1.50
C TRP A 21 8.80 -8.53 -1.69
N LYS A 22 9.76 -8.93 -0.84
CA LYS A 22 10.25 -10.30 -0.82
C LYS A 22 9.14 -11.31 -0.54
N GLN A 23 8.30 -11.07 0.47
CA GLN A 23 7.17 -11.96 0.81
C GLN A 23 6.16 -12.10 -0.33
N GLN A 24 5.85 -11.00 -1.03
CA GLN A 24 4.96 -11.03 -2.19
C GLN A 24 5.56 -11.85 -3.33
N ASN A 25 6.86 -11.66 -3.62
CA ASN A 25 7.55 -12.42 -4.65
C ASN A 25 7.60 -13.91 -4.34
N THR A 26 7.91 -14.29 -3.08
CA THR A 26 7.94 -15.71 -2.70
C THR A 26 6.57 -16.35 -2.87
N LEU A 27 5.48 -15.67 -2.47
CA LEU A 27 4.12 -16.17 -2.69
C LEU A 27 3.78 -16.27 -4.18
N GLN A 28 4.25 -15.34 -5.00
CA GLN A 28 4.04 -15.37 -6.44
C GLN A 28 4.79 -16.53 -7.12
N GLU A 29 6.04 -16.78 -6.71
CA GLU A 29 6.83 -17.93 -7.16
C GLU A 29 6.19 -19.26 -6.73
N GLU A 30 5.72 -19.35 -5.48
CA GLU A 30 4.97 -20.51 -4.98
C GLU A 30 3.71 -20.79 -5.80
N ILE A 31 2.92 -19.75 -6.09
CA ILE A 31 1.72 -19.87 -6.94
C ILE A 31 2.12 -20.40 -8.33
N LYS A 32 3.16 -19.81 -8.94
CA LYS A 32 3.64 -20.24 -10.26
C LYS A 32 4.07 -21.71 -10.24
N ASN A 33 4.83 -22.12 -9.23
CA ASN A 33 5.29 -23.49 -9.07
C ASN A 33 4.09 -24.45 -8.91
N LEU A 34 3.14 -24.13 -8.05
CA LEU A 34 1.92 -24.92 -7.86
C LEU A 34 1.10 -25.03 -9.15
N GLU A 35 0.98 -23.94 -9.93
CA GLU A 35 0.30 -23.95 -11.22
C GLU A 35 1.02 -24.86 -12.23
N THR A 36 2.35 -24.86 -12.29
CA THR A 36 3.10 -25.77 -13.17
C THR A 36 2.94 -27.24 -12.75
N GLN A 37 2.88 -27.53 -11.45
CA GLN A 37 2.65 -28.89 -10.96
C GLN A 37 1.22 -29.37 -11.27
N LEU A 38 0.24 -28.47 -11.17
CA LEU A 38 -1.15 -28.76 -11.50
C LEU A 38 -1.35 -29.01 -12.99
N GLN A 39 -0.64 -28.28 -13.86
CA GLN A 39 -0.64 -28.55 -15.30
C GLN A 39 -0.16 -29.96 -15.63
N LYS A 40 0.87 -30.45 -14.92
CA LYS A 40 1.40 -31.81 -15.10
C LYS A 40 0.49 -32.88 -14.47
N THR A 41 -0.18 -32.55 -13.37
CA THR A 41 -0.99 -33.51 -12.58
C THR A 41 -2.37 -32.94 -12.21
N PRO A 42 -3.32 -32.89 -13.15
CA PRO A 42 -4.58 -32.17 -12.98
C PRO A 42 -5.55 -32.78 -11.94
N GLN A 43 -5.40 -34.08 -11.64
CA GLN A 43 -6.22 -34.78 -10.65
C GLN A 43 -5.83 -34.50 -9.19
N ASN A 44 -4.68 -33.87 -8.93
CA ASN A 44 -4.17 -33.73 -7.57
C ASN A 44 -4.93 -32.64 -6.80
N THR A 45 -5.88 -33.05 -5.95
CA THR A 45 -6.72 -32.16 -5.13
C THR A 45 -5.90 -31.38 -4.10
N LYS A 46 -4.84 -31.98 -3.55
CA LYS A 46 -3.97 -31.33 -2.55
C LYS A 46 -3.30 -30.07 -3.10
N PHE A 47 -2.81 -30.12 -4.33
CA PHE A 47 -2.19 -28.95 -4.97
C PHE A 47 -3.21 -27.86 -5.29
N LYS A 48 -4.46 -28.21 -5.61
CA LYS A 48 -5.54 -27.23 -5.80
C LYS A 48 -5.87 -26.51 -4.49
N GLU A 49 -6.02 -27.26 -3.40
CA GLU A 49 -6.28 -26.68 -2.08
C GLU A 49 -5.13 -25.76 -1.65
N GLN A 50 -3.88 -26.20 -1.78
CA GLN A 50 -2.72 -25.37 -1.49
C GLN A 50 -2.69 -24.10 -2.34
N LEU A 51 -2.99 -24.20 -3.64
CA LEU A 51 -3.05 -23.05 -4.53
C LEU A 51 -4.13 -22.05 -4.09
N THR A 52 -5.33 -22.53 -3.72
CA THR A 52 -6.40 -21.65 -3.22
C THR A 52 -6.00 -20.92 -1.94
N LEU A 53 -5.35 -21.61 -1.00
CA LEU A 53 -4.84 -21.01 0.23
C LEU A 53 -3.77 -19.96 -0.04
N THR A 54 -2.80 -20.25 -0.91
CA THR A 54 -1.72 -19.31 -1.24
C THR A 54 -2.26 -18.09 -1.99
N LYS A 55 -3.22 -18.27 -2.92
CA LYS A 55 -3.92 -17.15 -3.57
C LYS A 55 -4.70 -16.30 -2.56
N HIS A 56 -5.35 -16.92 -1.58
CA HIS A 56 -6.07 -16.19 -0.55
C HIS A 56 -5.12 -15.36 0.34
N LYS A 57 -3.99 -15.96 0.77
CA LYS A 57 -2.93 -15.23 1.50
C LYS A 57 -2.42 -14.01 0.73
N ARG A 58 -2.18 -14.18 -0.57
CA ARG A 58 -1.78 -13.06 -1.45
C ARG A 58 -2.86 -11.98 -1.52
N ASN A 59 -4.12 -12.36 -1.71
CA ASN A 59 -5.24 -11.42 -1.79
C ASN A 59 -5.38 -10.58 -0.51
N ILE A 60 -5.19 -11.18 0.68
CA ILE A 60 -5.21 -10.43 1.96
C ILE A 60 -4.13 -9.34 1.96
N LEU A 61 -2.90 -9.66 1.52
CA LEU A 61 -1.82 -8.68 1.44
C LEU A 61 -2.13 -7.54 0.46
N GLU A 62 -2.72 -7.85 -0.70
CA GLU A 62 -3.15 -6.85 -1.69
C GLU A 62 -4.27 -5.96 -1.13
N GLN A 63 -5.23 -6.53 -0.39
CA GLN A 63 -6.29 -5.79 0.27
C GLN A 63 -5.76 -4.82 1.34
N GLU A 64 -4.79 -5.25 2.16
CA GLU A 64 -4.13 -4.37 3.13
C GLU A 64 -3.47 -3.15 2.45
N GLU A 65 -2.83 -3.36 1.30
CA GLU A 65 -2.22 -2.30 0.52
C GLU A 65 -3.27 -1.36 -0.10
N MET A 66 -4.36 -1.92 -0.62
CA MET A 66 -5.50 -1.13 -1.11
C MET A 66 -6.09 -0.25 -0.03
N VAL A 67 -6.32 -0.76 1.18
CA VAL A 67 -6.83 0.02 2.32
C VAL A 67 -5.90 1.18 2.64
N LYS A 68 -4.58 0.96 2.63
CA LYS A 68 -3.58 2.01 2.85
C LYS A 68 -3.66 3.09 1.75
N ASN A 69 -3.77 2.69 0.50
CA ASN A 69 -3.87 3.60 -0.64
C ASN A 69 -5.16 4.42 -0.60
N LEU A 70 -6.29 3.80 -0.25
CA LEU A 70 -7.57 4.49 -0.05
C LEU A 70 -7.49 5.54 1.07
N LYS A 71 -6.84 5.19 2.19
CA LYS A 71 -6.62 6.15 3.29
C LYS A 71 -5.77 7.34 2.83
N ALA A 72 -4.71 7.09 2.06
CA ALA A 72 -3.86 8.15 1.53
C ALA A 72 -4.61 9.04 0.52
N ALA A 73 -5.43 8.45 -0.35
CA ALA A 73 -6.28 9.17 -1.30
C ALA A 73 -7.34 10.04 -0.59
N LYS A 74 -7.97 9.51 0.46
CA LYS A 74 -8.92 10.30 1.28
C LYS A 74 -8.24 11.50 1.94
N GLN A 75 -7.03 11.31 2.46
CA GLN A 75 -6.26 12.39 3.06
C GLN A 75 -5.85 13.45 2.02
N SER A 76 -5.35 13.02 0.86
CA SER A 76 -4.94 13.95 -0.20
C SER A 76 -6.12 14.74 -0.73
N PHE A 77 -7.30 14.11 -0.86
CA PHE A 77 -8.54 14.79 -1.22
C PHE A 77 -8.93 15.83 -0.16
N PHE A 78 -8.91 15.50 1.13
CA PHE A 78 -9.23 16.43 2.21
C PHE A 78 -8.28 17.65 2.25
N GLU A 79 -6.97 17.42 2.09
CA GLU A 79 -5.97 18.48 2.03
C GLU A 79 -6.17 19.39 0.82
N GLN A 80 -6.63 18.83 -0.31
CA GLN A 80 -6.88 19.57 -1.54
C GLN A 80 -8.21 20.35 -1.51
N ALA A 81 -9.28 19.76 -0.97
CA ALA A 81 -10.60 20.40 -0.89
C ALA A 81 -10.55 21.74 -0.14
N ASN A 82 -9.75 21.82 0.92
CA ASN A 82 -9.61 23.04 1.72
C ASN A 82 -8.65 24.09 1.14
N LYS A 83 -8.06 23.86 -0.05
CA LYS A 83 -7.13 24.84 -0.66
C LYS A 83 -7.84 26.13 -1.08
N LEU A 84 -9.04 26.03 -1.66
CA LEU A 84 -9.82 27.20 -2.08
C LEU A 84 -10.24 28.05 -0.89
N GLY A 85 -10.73 27.42 0.19
CA GLY A 85 -11.07 28.12 1.44
C GLY A 85 -9.84 28.79 2.08
N ARG A 86 -8.70 28.10 2.14
CA ARG A 86 -7.44 28.68 2.63
C ARG A 86 -6.97 29.86 1.78
N TRP A 87 -7.07 29.75 0.46
CA TRP A 87 -6.72 30.84 -0.47
C TRP A 87 -7.63 32.05 -0.29
N LEU A 88 -8.94 31.84 -0.19
CA LEU A 88 -9.92 32.90 0.07
C LEU A 88 -9.65 33.57 1.42
N ALA A 89 -9.46 32.80 2.49
CA ALA A 89 -9.15 33.31 3.83
C ALA A 89 -7.87 34.15 3.84
N HIS A 90 -6.81 33.70 3.15
CA HIS A 90 -5.57 34.47 3.01
C HIS A 90 -5.78 35.77 2.23
N ARG A 91 -6.60 35.74 1.17
CA ARG A 91 -6.91 36.92 0.36
C ARG A 91 -7.71 37.95 1.16
N LEU A 92 -8.68 37.51 1.96
CA LEU A 92 -9.46 38.38 2.86
C LEU A 92 -8.57 39.01 3.94
N LYS A 93 -7.75 38.22 4.63
CA LYS A 93 -6.80 38.71 5.65
C LYS A 93 -5.80 39.73 5.08
N LYS A 94 -5.42 39.60 3.80
CA LYS A 94 -4.57 40.60 3.12
C LYS A 94 -5.31 41.89 2.79
N ARG A 95 -6.64 41.85 2.59
CA ARG A 95 -7.46 43.04 2.37
C ARG A 95 -7.67 43.81 3.68
N GLU A 96 -8.04 43.12 4.76
CA GLU A 96 -8.20 43.72 6.10
C GLU A 96 -6.94 44.38 6.65
N LYS A 97 -5.75 43.93 6.23
CA LYS A 97 -4.47 44.54 6.64
C LYS A 97 -4.03 45.72 5.78
N LYS A 98 -4.73 45.98 4.67
CA LYS A 98 -4.45 47.09 3.75
C LYS A 98 -5.35 48.29 4.01
N GLU A 99 -6.48 48.08 4.66
CA GLU A 99 -7.31 49.11 5.31
C GLU A 99 -6.73 49.43 6.70
#